data_AF-A0A962PF55-F1
#
_entry.id   AF-A0A962PF55-F1
#
_cell.length_a   1.000
_cell.length_b   1.000
_cell.length_c   1.000
_cell.angle_alpha   90.00
_cell.angle_beta   90.00
_cell.angle_gamma   90.00
#
_symmetry.space_group_name_H-M   'P 1'
#
loop_
_entity.id
_entity.type
_entity.pdbx_description
1 polymer ?
#
loop_
_entity_poly.entity_id
_entity_poly.type
_entity_poly.pdbx_seq_one_letter_code
_entity_poly.pdbx_strand_id
1 'polypeptide(L)'
;MTIRLGVVMDPIADLNYKKDTTLAMLWAAQDRGWQLYYMEQADLYLEQGRARAGMAPLTVFRNPDGWYRLDAAGNRDLAELDVILMRKDPPFDNEYVYSTYILEAAEREGTLVVNRCQSLRDCNEKVFATQFPQ
;
A
#
# COMPACT_ATOMS: atom_id res chain seq x y z
N MET A 1 -5.97 14.50 15.46
CA MET A 1 -5.02 14.36 14.35
C MET A 1 -5.63 13.40 13.35
N THR A 2 -5.62 13.72 12.06
CA THR A 2 -6.14 12.85 11.01
C THR A 2 -4.98 12.04 10.45
N ILE A 3 -5.11 10.71 10.45
CA ILE A 3 -4.10 9.79 9.90
C ILE A 3 -4.19 9.80 8.37
N ARG A 4 -3.04 9.78 7.71
CA ARG A 4 -2.85 9.65 6.27
C ARG A 4 -2.38 8.24 5.96
N LEU A 5 -3.27 7.47 5.33
CA LEU A 5 -3.02 6.09 4.93
C LEU A 5 -2.78 6.02 3.43
N GLY A 6 -1.63 5.50 3.04
CA GLY A 6 -1.38 5.04 1.66
C GLY A 6 -1.74 3.57 1.49
N VAL A 7 -2.19 3.20 0.30
CA VAL A 7 -2.30 1.81 -0.13
C VAL A 7 -1.54 1.64 -1.44
N VAL A 8 -0.65 0.65 -1.49
CA VAL A 8 0.01 0.18 -2.71
C VAL A 8 -0.66 -1.12 -3.11
N MET A 9 -1.32 -1.15 -4.26
CA MET A 9 -2.09 -2.33 -4.68
C MET A 9 -2.21 -2.43 -6.21
N ASP A 10 -2.76 -3.54 -6.69
CA ASP A 10 -3.23 -3.68 -8.06
C ASP A 10 -4.33 -2.65 -8.42
N PRO A 11 -4.66 -2.45 -9.71
CA PRO A 11 -5.68 -1.49 -10.13
C PRO A 11 -6.97 -1.60 -9.31
N ILE A 12 -7.33 -0.53 -8.59
CA ILE A 12 -8.53 -0.52 -7.73
C ILE A 12 -9.84 -0.72 -8.53
N ALA A 13 -9.76 -0.45 -9.84
CA ALA A 13 -10.81 -0.68 -10.82
C ALA A 13 -11.15 -2.16 -11.03
N ASP A 14 -10.20 -3.06 -10.80
CA ASP A 14 -10.31 -4.49 -11.10
C ASP A 14 -10.68 -5.33 -9.87
N LEU A 15 -10.93 -4.69 -8.72
CA LEU A 15 -11.25 -5.36 -7.48
C LEU A 15 -12.58 -6.12 -7.52
N ASN A 16 -12.62 -7.26 -6.84
CA ASN A 16 -13.88 -7.92 -6.52
C ASN A 16 -14.55 -7.25 -5.31
N TYR A 17 -15.46 -6.31 -5.57
CA TYR A 17 -16.18 -5.52 -4.56
C TYR A 17 -16.69 -6.32 -3.34
N LYS A 18 -17.19 -7.55 -3.54
CA LYS A 18 -17.78 -8.37 -2.47
C LYS A 18 -16.77 -9.15 -1.63
N LYS A 19 -15.55 -9.35 -2.15
CA LYS A 19 -14.55 -10.25 -1.55
C LYS A 19 -13.25 -9.54 -1.20
N ASP A 20 -13.05 -8.32 -1.68
CA ASP A 20 -11.81 -7.61 -1.51
C ASP A 20 -11.64 -7.11 -0.06
N THR A 21 -10.61 -7.62 0.60
CA THR A 21 -10.31 -7.26 1.99
C THR A 21 -9.59 -5.91 2.08
N THR A 22 -8.93 -5.45 1.02
CA THR A 22 -8.31 -4.12 0.96
C THR A 22 -9.39 -3.04 1.01
N LEU A 23 -10.47 -3.19 0.22
CA LEU A 23 -11.62 -2.28 0.22
C LEU A 23 -12.30 -2.21 1.60
N ALA A 24 -12.42 -3.35 2.29
CA ALA A 24 -12.94 -3.39 3.67
C ALA A 24 -12.07 -2.59 4.65
N MET A 25 -10.74 -2.68 4.53
CA MET A 25 -9.81 -1.88 5.33
C MET A 25 -9.92 -0.38 5.02
N LEU A 26 -10.05 -0.02 3.74
CA LEU A 26 -10.19 1.36 3.29
C LEU A 26 -11.49 2.00 3.79
N TRP A 27 -12.61 1.28 3.75
CA TRP A 27 -13.87 1.75 4.36
C TRP A 27 -13.70 2.00 5.86
N ALA A 28 -13.06 1.07 6.57
CA ALA A 28 -12.85 1.19 8.00
C ALA A 28 -11.94 2.37 8.37
N ALA A 29 -10.94 2.68 7.53
CA ALA A 29 -10.09 3.86 7.68
C ALA A 29 -10.85 5.15 7.38
N GLN A 30 -11.65 5.19 6.31
CA GLN A 30 -12.46 6.36 5.96
C GLN A 30 -13.54 6.65 7.01
N ASP A 31 -14.19 5.63 7.57
CA ASP A 31 -15.17 5.79 8.66
C ASP A 31 -14.54 6.39 9.94
N ARG A 32 -13.22 6.23 10.11
CA ARG A 32 -12.45 6.88 11.19
C ARG A 32 -11.98 8.30 10.84
N GLY A 33 -12.36 8.81 9.67
CA GLY A 33 -11.98 10.12 9.17
C GLY A 33 -10.53 10.19 8.70
N TRP A 34 -9.90 9.07 8.34
CA TRP A 34 -8.54 9.05 7.81
C TRP A 34 -8.53 9.52 6.34
N GLN A 35 -7.43 10.15 5.93
CA GLN A 35 -7.18 10.49 4.54
C GLN A 35 -6.57 9.27 3.83
N LEU A 36 -7.11 8.92 2.67
CA LEU A 36 -6.63 7.78 1.89
C LEU A 36 -5.87 8.27 0.67
N TYR A 37 -4.77 7.60 0.36
CA TYR A 37 -3.96 7.82 -0.83
C TYR A 37 -3.74 6.49 -1.54
N TYR A 38 -3.99 6.49 -2.85
CA TYR A 38 -3.86 5.34 -3.73
C TYR A 38 -2.56 5.45 -4.54
N MET A 39 -1.87 4.31 -4.66
CA MET A 39 -0.68 4.13 -5.48
C MET A 39 -0.69 2.70 -6.07
N GLU A 40 -0.19 2.57 -7.29
CA GLU A 40 0.26 1.30 -7.85
C GLU A 40 1.79 1.16 -7.67
N GLN A 41 2.34 -0.03 -7.93
CA GLN A 41 3.81 -0.22 -7.85
C GLN A 41 4.58 0.72 -8.78
N ALA A 42 4.04 0.98 -9.97
CA ALA A 42 4.67 1.84 -10.97
C ALA A 42 4.73 3.32 -10.54
N ASP A 43 3.91 3.72 -9.57
CA ASP A 43 3.93 5.08 -9.04
C ASP A 43 5.08 5.29 -8.05
N LEU A 44 5.70 4.22 -7.54
CA LEU A 44 6.75 4.27 -6.52
C LEU A 44 8.12 4.55 -7.15
N TYR A 45 8.88 5.47 -6.56
CA TYR A 45 10.25 5.74 -6.99
C TYR A 45 11.14 6.24 -5.84
N LEU A 46 12.46 6.17 -6.07
CA LEU A 46 13.46 6.82 -5.24
C LEU A 46 14.01 8.04 -5.96
N GLU A 47 14.04 9.16 -5.25
CA GLU A 47 14.68 10.39 -5.71
C GLU A 47 15.66 10.86 -4.65
N GLN A 48 16.94 10.88 -4.99
CA GLN A 48 18.02 11.27 -4.07
C GLN A 48 17.99 10.51 -2.72
N GLY A 49 17.61 9.22 -2.77
CA GLY A 49 17.51 8.35 -1.60
C GLY A 49 16.22 8.49 -0.79
N ARG A 50 15.31 9.39 -1.18
CA ARG A 50 13.99 9.57 -0.55
C ARG A 50 12.92 8.82 -1.31
N ALA A 51 12.04 8.16 -0.57
CA ALA A 51 10.92 7.40 -1.12
C ALA A 51 9.79 8.37 -1.51
N ARG A 52 9.39 8.35 -2.78
CA ARG A 52 8.35 9.22 -3.33
C ARG A 52 7.37 8.41 -4.17
N ALA A 53 6.19 8.97 -4.37
CA ALA A 53 5.21 8.38 -5.28
C ALA A 53 4.28 9.41 -5.90
N GLY A 54 3.74 9.08 -7.08
CA GLY A 54 2.52 9.69 -7.59
C GLY A 54 1.33 9.22 -6.77
N MET A 55 0.80 10.06 -5.88
CA MET A 55 -0.27 9.68 -4.96
C MET A 55 -1.59 10.32 -5.38
N ALA A 56 -2.61 9.50 -5.65
CA ALA A 56 -3.96 9.97 -5.89
C ALA A 56 -4.76 9.99 -4.58
N PRO A 57 -5.36 11.11 -4.16
CA PRO A 57 -6.33 11.11 -3.06
C PRO A 57 -7.48 10.18 -3.39
N LEU A 58 -7.84 9.33 -2.43
CA LEU A 58 -8.83 8.26 -2.61
C LEU A 58 -10.05 8.51 -1.73
N THR A 59 -11.24 8.41 -2.34
CA THR A 59 -12.50 8.22 -1.62
C THR A 59 -13.06 6.85 -1.97
N VAL A 60 -13.50 6.07 -0.98
CA VAL A 60 -14.14 4.76 -1.20
C VAL A 60 -15.62 4.79 -0.81
N PHE A 61 -16.44 4.02 -1.52
CA PHE A 61 -17.89 3.99 -1.33
C PHE A 61 -18.38 2.56 -1.16
N ARG A 62 -19.43 2.38 -0.36
CA ARG A 62 -20.16 1.13 -0.25
C ARG A 62 -21.23 1.05 -1.36
N ASN A 63 -20.79 1.19 -2.60
CA ASN A 63 -21.64 1.14 -3.79
C ASN A 63 -21.02 0.18 -4.84
N PRO A 64 -21.68 -0.93 -5.20
CA PRO A 64 -21.17 -1.87 -6.19
C PRO A 64 -21.07 -1.30 -7.61
N ASP A 65 -21.79 -0.21 -7.93
CA ASP A 65 -21.74 0.43 -9.25
C ASP A 65 -20.63 1.50 -9.36
N GLY A 66 -19.95 1.78 -8.24
CA GLY A 66 -18.90 2.80 -8.16
C GLY A 66 -18.32 2.86 -6.76
N TRP A 67 -17.32 2.01 -6.48
CA TRP A 67 -16.79 1.80 -5.14
C TRP A 67 -15.59 2.69 -4.78
N TYR A 68 -15.11 3.51 -5.71
CA TYR A 68 -14.00 4.40 -5.48
C TYR A 68 -14.08 5.67 -6.35
N ARG A 69 -13.35 6.69 -5.94
CA ARG A 69 -13.03 7.88 -6.72
C ARG A 69 -11.58 8.27 -6.42
N LEU A 70 -10.82 8.51 -7.47
CA LEU A 70 -9.46 9.05 -7.41
C LEU A 70 -9.50 10.51 -7.85
N ASP A 71 -8.91 11.39 -7.05
CA ASP A 71 -8.63 12.77 -7.46
C ASP A 71 -7.25 12.84 -8.15
N ALA A 72 -6.88 14.01 -8.66
CA ALA A 72 -5.63 14.19 -9.40
C ALA A 72 -4.42 13.77 -8.58
N ALA A 73 -3.59 12.89 -9.15
CA ALA A 73 -2.37 12.43 -8.52
C ALA A 73 -1.34 13.56 -8.42
N GLY A 74 -0.58 13.57 -7.32
CA GLY A 74 0.54 14.48 -7.12
C GLY A 74 1.77 13.75 -6.60
N ASN A 75 2.96 14.18 -7.01
CA ASN A 75 4.21 13.62 -6.52
C ASN A 75 4.51 14.12 -5.11
N ARG A 76 4.57 13.19 -4.15
CA ARG A 76 4.73 13.48 -2.72
C ARG A 76 5.73 12.52 -2.08
N ASP A 77 6.26 12.91 -0.92
CA ASP A 77 7.14 12.03 -0.17
C ASP A 77 6.31 10.96 0.54
N LEU A 78 6.73 9.70 0.47
CA LEU A 78 6.08 8.60 1.20
C LEU A 78 6.17 8.80 2.72
N ALA A 79 7.21 9.52 3.18
CA ALA A 79 7.38 9.96 4.57
C ALA A 79 6.28 10.94 5.05
N GLU A 80 5.50 11.54 4.14
CA GLU A 80 4.30 12.30 4.52
C GLU A 80 3.16 11.39 4.97
N LEU A 81 3.19 10.08 4.71
CA LEU A 81 2.15 9.15 5.14
C LEU A 81 2.48 8.63 6.55
N ASP A 82 1.43 8.49 7.37
CA ASP A 82 1.60 7.89 8.70
C ASP A 82 1.68 6.36 8.60
N VAL A 83 0.97 5.78 7.62
CA VAL A 83 0.96 4.34 7.36
C VAL A 83 0.80 4.04 5.86
N ILE A 84 1.47 2.99 5.38
CA ILE A 84 1.31 2.43 4.03
C ILE A 84 0.91 0.96 4.15
N LEU A 85 -0.19 0.58 3.51
CA LEU A 85 -0.56 -0.82 3.31
C LEU A 85 0.03 -1.33 1.99
N MET A 86 1.00 -2.26 2.06
CA MET A 86 1.51 -2.98 0.90
C MET A 86 0.58 -4.17 0.60
N ARG A 87 -0.35 -3.95 -0.34
CA ARG A 87 -1.46 -4.84 -0.70
C ARG A 87 -1.42 -5.25 -2.17
N LYS A 88 -0.23 -5.22 -2.77
CA LYS A 88 0.02 -5.83 -4.08
C LYS A 88 -0.12 -7.35 -3.97
N ASP A 89 -0.91 -7.94 -4.86
CA ASP A 89 -1.05 -9.39 -4.93
C ASP A 89 0.24 -10.04 -5.48
N PRO A 90 0.54 -11.31 -5.11
CA PRO A 90 1.61 -12.09 -5.71
C PRO A 90 1.50 -12.14 -7.25
N PRO A 91 2.59 -12.40 -7.97
CA PRO A 91 3.79 -13.11 -7.52
C PRO A 91 4.79 -12.26 -6.71
N PHE A 92 5.59 -12.94 -5.89
CA PHE A 92 6.78 -12.35 -5.28
C PHE A 92 7.93 -12.41 -6.30
N ASP A 93 8.03 -11.37 -7.13
CA ASP A 93 9.04 -11.21 -8.18
C ASP A 93 10.02 -10.07 -7.87
N ASN A 94 10.88 -9.74 -8.84
CA ASN A 94 11.86 -8.66 -8.66
C ASN A 94 11.20 -7.29 -8.46
N GLU A 95 10.07 -7.00 -9.12
CA GLU A 95 9.34 -5.74 -8.97
C GLU A 95 8.75 -5.62 -7.56
N TYR A 96 8.21 -6.71 -7.01
CA TYR A 96 7.79 -6.78 -5.62
C TYR A 96 8.97 -6.50 -4.67
N VAL A 97 10.12 -7.15 -4.89
CA VAL A 97 11.33 -6.94 -4.08
C VAL A 97 11.80 -5.48 -4.16
N TYR A 98 11.85 -4.87 -5.34
CA TYR A 98 12.26 -3.47 -5.51
C TYR A 98 11.29 -2.52 -4.80
N SER A 99 9.99 -2.77 -4.91
CA SER A 99 8.97 -2.01 -4.17
C SER A 99 9.25 -2.03 -2.66
N THR A 100 9.67 -3.18 -2.10
CA THR A 100 10.01 -3.25 -0.67
C THR A 100 11.21 -2.36 -0.29
N TYR A 101 12.20 -2.18 -1.16
CA TYR A 101 13.35 -1.30 -0.86
C TYR A 101 12.97 0.18 -0.91
N ILE A 102 12.07 0.56 -1.83
CA ILE A 102 11.52 1.92 -1.90
C ILE A 102 10.71 2.22 -0.64
N LEU A 103 9.79 1.32 -0.28
CA LEU A 103 8.95 1.47 0.91
C LEU A 103 9.77 1.45 2.22
N GLU A 104 10.85 0.67 2.29
CA GLU A 104 11.75 0.65 3.44
C GLU A 104 12.49 1.98 3.62
N ALA A 105 12.72 2.76 2.56
CA ALA A 105 13.25 4.11 2.70
C ALA A 105 12.26 5.04 3.41
N ALA A 106 10.95 4.93 3.13
CA ALA A 106 9.91 5.63 3.90
C ALA A 106 9.82 5.12 5.34
N GLU A 107 9.95 3.80 5.54
CA GLU A 107 9.96 3.18 6.88
C GLU A 107 11.07 3.76 7.77
N ARG A 108 12.27 3.96 7.20
CA ARG A 108 13.39 4.61 7.90
C ARG A 108 13.14 6.08 8.24
N GLU A 109 12.27 6.77 7.52
CA GLU A 109 11.85 8.16 7.78
C GLU A 109 10.65 8.24 8.76
N GLY A 110 10.11 7.11 9.22
CA GLY A 110 9.10 7.04 10.28
C GLY A 110 7.70 6.60 9.84
N THR A 111 7.47 6.34 8.55
CA THR A 111 6.20 5.80 8.06
C THR A 111 6.04 4.33 8.45
N LEU A 112 4.89 3.96 9.02
CA LEU A 112 4.61 2.54 9.27
C LEU A 112 4.29 1.82 7.95
N VAL A 113 5.07 0.82 7.56
CA VAL A 113 4.73 -0.03 6.40
C VAL A 113 4.14 -1.36 6.89
N VAL A 114 2.95 -1.69 6.39
CA VAL A 114 2.25 -2.93 6.73
C VAL A 114 2.17 -3.83 5.50
N ASN A 115 2.86 -4.96 5.46
CA ASN A 115 3.80 -5.49 6.48
C ASN A 115 5.21 -4.90 6.33
N ARG A 116 6.02 -5.04 7.38
CA ARG A 116 7.43 -4.60 7.41
C ARG A 116 8.20 -5.11 6.19
N CYS A 117 8.86 -4.21 5.47
CA CYS A 117 9.50 -4.50 4.18
C CYS A 117 10.56 -5.61 4.27
N GLN A 118 11.40 -5.57 5.30
CA GLN A 118 12.41 -6.61 5.54
C GLN A 118 11.74 -7.99 5.72
N SER A 119 10.68 -8.06 6.53
CA SER A 119 9.97 -9.31 6.77
C SER A 119 9.32 -9.87 5.51
N LEU A 120 8.83 -9.02 4.59
CA LEU A 120 8.31 -9.48 3.29
C LEU A 120 9.39 -10.20 2.45
N ARG A 121 10.66 -9.77 2.55
CA ARG A 121 11.78 -10.43 1.84
C ARG A 121 12.25 -11.70 2.55
N ASP A 122 12.22 -11.70 3.88
CA ASP A 122 12.71 -12.82 4.70
C ASP A 122 11.68 -13.95 4.80
N CYS A 123 10.38 -13.63 4.82
CA CYS A 123 9.28 -14.56 5.06
C CYS A 123 8.54 -14.95 3.78
N ASN A 124 9.24 -15.53 2.79
CA ASN A 124 8.57 -16.08 1.61
C ASN A 124 7.50 -17.12 2.02
N GLU A 125 6.27 -16.99 1.51
CA GLU A 125 5.12 -17.79 1.96
C GLU A 125 5.35 -19.30 1.96
N LYS A 126 6.09 -19.83 0.97
CA LYS A 126 6.34 -21.27 0.84
C LYS A 126 7.55 -21.72 1.66
N VAL A 127 8.63 -20.95 1.61
CA VAL A 127 9.90 -21.33 2.27
C VAL A 127 9.81 -21.08 3.78
N PHE A 128 9.11 -20.03 4.22
CA PHE A 128 9.02 -19.66 5.63
C PHE A 128 8.33 -20.75 6.47
N ALA A 129 7.41 -21.52 5.87
CA ALA A 129 6.81 -22.69 6.51
C ALA A 129 7.87 -23.71 6.99
N THR A 130 9.03 -23.81 6.32
CA THR A 130 10.10 -24.75 6.71
C THR A 130 10.80 -24.39 8.03
N GLN A 131 10.59 -23.17 8.54
CA GLN A 131 11.11 -22.73 9.84
C GLN A 131 10.26 -23.25 11.02
N PHE A 132 9.10 -23.85 10.73
CA PHE A 132 8.18 -24.39 11.73
C PHE A 132 8.04 -25.91 11.52
N PRO A 133 8.75 -26.74 12.30
CA PRO A 133 8.79 -28.18 12.11
C PRO A 133 7.54 -28.93 12.61
N GLN A 134 6.57 -28.23 13.22
CA GLN A 134 5.28 -28.75 13.67
C GLN A 134 4.13 -28.01 12.96
#